data_AF-A0A7G7GDG3-F1
#
_entry.id   AF-A0A7G7GDG3-F1
#
_cell.length_a   1.000
_cell.length_b   1.000
_cell.length_c   1.000
_cell.angle_alpha   90.00
_cell.angle_beta   90.00
_cell.angle_gamma   90.00
#
_symmetry.space_group_name_H-M   'P 1'
#
loop_
_entity.id
_entity.type
_entity.pdbx_description
1 polymer ?
#
loop_
_entity_poly.entity_id
_entity_poly.type
_entity_poly.pdbx_seq_one_letter_code
_entity_poly.pdbx_strand_id
1 'polypeptide(L)' 'MENAQKQFDVKELLSNPNNLMEAFRNPSKFGLDIYRSLSTRNKQYLAFAGAAGLIAYGVILGRQK' A
#
# COMPACT_ATOMS: atom_id res chain seq x y z
N MET A 1 -8.75 8.40 25.48
CA MET A 1 -7.82 7.33 25.05
C MET A 1 -7.12 7.84 23.81
N GLU A 2 -5.84 8.20 23.93
CA GLU A 2 -5.00 8.61 22.80
C GLU A 2 -4.85 7.42 21.84
N ASN A 3 -5.55 7.48 20.70
CA ASN A 3 -5.23 6.61 19.59
C ASN A 3 -3.95 7.17 18.95
N ALA A 4 -2.80 6.79 19.52
CA ALA A 4 -1.50 6.98 18.89
C ALA A 4 -1.49 6.14 17.60
N GLN A 5 -2.00 6.72 16.52
CA GLN A 5 -1.88 6.19 15.17
C GLN A 5 -0.39 6.15 14.85
N LYS A 6 0.22 4.99 15.08
CA LYS A 6 1.61 4.72 14.70
C LYS A 6 1.70 4.95 13.19
N GLN A 7 2.22 6.11 12.79
CA GLN A 7 2.41 6.43 11.39
C GLN A 7 3.46 5.45 10.86
N PHE A 8 3.02 4.54 10.00
CA PHE A 8 3.91 3.56 9.40
C PHE A 8 4.80 4.30 8.40
N ASP A 9 6.06 4.50 8.77
CA ASP A 9 7.04 5.15 7.91
C ASP A 9 7.63 4.11 6.95
N VAL A 10 7.36 4.29 5.66
CA VAL A 10 7.89 3.42 4.59
C VAL A 10 9.42 3.40 4.61
N LYS A 11 10.06 4.47 5.11
CA LYS A 11 11.51 4.57 5.27
C LYS A 11 12.02 3.64 6.37
N GLU A 12 11.29 3.51 7.47
CA GLU A 12 11.60 2.58 8.55
C GLU A 12 11.43 1.13 8.10
N LEU A 13 10.44 0.86 7.24
CA LEU A 13 10.24 -0.45 6.64
C LEU A 13 11.45 -0.91 5.82
N LEU A 14 11.97 -0.04 4.93
CA LEU A 14 13.12 -0.35 4.09
C LEU A 14 14.42 -0.46 4.89
N SER A 15 14.47 0.20 6.05
CA SER A 15 15.64 0.21 6.93
C SER A 15 15.69 -0.99 7.87
N ASN A 16 14.57 -1.69 8.08
CA ASN A 16 14.49 -2.84 8.98
C ASN A 16 14.21 -4.16 8.21
N PRO A 17 15.22 -5.04 8.04
CA PRO A 17 15.07 -6.28 7.28
C PRO A 17 14.03 -7.25 7.88
N ASN A 18 13.83 -7.21 9.20
CA ASN A 18 12.81 -8.04 9.87
C ASN A 18 11.38 -7.62 9.48
N ASN A 19 11.12 -6.32 9.32
CA ASN A 19 9.81 -5.83 8.91
C ASN A 19 9.52 -6.18 7.44
N LEU A 20 10.55 -6.20 6.60
CA LEU A 20 10.45 -6.73 5.24
C LEU A 20 10.16 -8.22 5.25
N MET A 21 10.82 -9.00 6.11
CA MET A 21 10.58 -10.44 6.22
C MET A 21 9.15 -10.77 6.66
N GLU A 22 8.61 -9.99 7.60
CA GLU A 22 7.20 -10.08 8.02
C GLU A 22 6.24 -9.73 6.87
N ALA A 23 6.56 -8.68 6.09
CA ALA A 23 5.81 -8.28 4.91
C ALA A 23 5.81 -9.36 3.82
N PHE A 24 6.93 -10.04 3.60
CA PHE A 24 7.01 -11.17 2.67
C PHE A 24 6.26 -12.41 3.17
N ARG A 25 6.33 -12.68 4.47
CA ARG A 25 5.68 -13.85 5.08
C ARG A 25 4.15 -13.70 5.09
N ASN A 26 3.65 -12.48 5.31
CA ASN A 26 2.22 -12.18 5.41
C ASN A 26 1.85 -10.89 4.67
N PRO A 27 1.93 -10.87 3.32
CA PRO A 27 1.73 -9.67 2.52
C PRO A 27 0.33 -9.08 2.67
N SER A 28 -0.68 -9.94 2.87
CA SER A 28 -2.07 -9.51 3.05
C SER A 28 -2.27 -8.70 4.34
N LYS A 29 -1.73 -9.19 5.46
CA LYS A 29 -1.80 -8.50 6.75
C LYS A 29 -1.04 -7.19 6.69
N PHE A 30 0.16 -7.23 6.12
CA PHE A 30 1.02 -6.08 5.96
C PHE A 30 0.40 -4.97 5.11
N GLY A 31 -0.17 -5.32 3.95
CA GLY A 31 -0.87 -4.36 3.09
C GLY A 31 -2.09 -3.74 3.77
N LEU A 32 -2.84 -4.52 4.56
CA LEU A 32 -3.96 -4.01 5.35
C LEU A 32 -3.51 -3.06 6.46
N ASP A 33 -2.39 -3.34 7.13
CA ASP A 33 -1.83 -2.48 8.17
C ASP A 33 -1.32 -1.15 7.59
N ILE A 34 -0.64 -1.16 6.43
CA ILE A 34 -0.31 0.07 5.70
C ILE A 34 -1.58 0.82 5.32
N TYR A 35 -2.55 0.13 4.73
CA TYR A 35 -3.79 0.78 4.33
C TYR A 35 -4.49 1.45 5.51
N ARG A 36 -4.53 0.77 6.67
CA ARG A 36 -5.12 1.29 7.91
C ARG A 36 -4.34 2.46 8.48
N SER A 37 -3.01 2.46 8.38
CA SER A 37 -2.15 3.55 8.87
C SER A 37 -2.22 4.81 8.01
N LEU A 38 -2.70 4.71 6.76
CA LEU A 38 -2.86 5.87 5.89
C LEU A 38 -3.99 6.80 6.38
N SER A 39 -3.75 8.11 6.27
CA SER A 39 -4.79 9.12 6.47
C SER A 39 -5.91 8.98 5.42
N THR A 40 -7.08 9.53 5.69
CA THR A 40 -8.24 9.50 4.76
C THR A 40 -7.88 10.06 3.38
N ARG A 41 -7.06 11.12 3.33
CA ARG A 41 -6.58 11.70 2.08
C ARG A 41 -5.68 10.72 1.30
N ASN A 42 -4.75 10.05 1.99
CA ASN A 42 -3.85 9.11 1.33
C ASN A 42 -4.56 7.83 0.87
N LYS A 43 -5.61 7.40 1.59
CA LYS A 43 -6.48 6.31 1.15
C LYS A 43 -7.19 6.64 -0.17
N GLN A 44 -7.66 7.88 -0.32
CA GLN A 44 -8.26 8.35 -1.58
C GLN A 44 -7.24 8.33 -2.71
N TYR A 45 -6.03 8.86 -2.49
CA TYR A 45 -4.96 8.79 -3.50
C TYR A 45 -4.62 7.36 -3.92
N LEU A 46 -4.55 6.43 -2.98
CA LEU A 46 -4.29 5.02 -3.29
C LEU A 46 -5.42 4.41 -4.13
N ALA A 47 -6.68 4.72 -3.83
CA ALA A 47 -7.82 4.26 -4.63
C ALA A 47 -7.79 4.83 -6.05
N PHE A 48 -7.50 6.13 -6.21
CA PHE A 48 -7.37 6.76 -7.53
C PHE A 48 -6.19 6.19 -8.32
N ALA A 49 -5.04 5.98 -7.67
CA ALA A 49 -3.88 5.35 -8.30
C ALA A 49 -4.19 3.91 -8.74
N GLY A 50 -4.89 3.14 -7.91
CA GLY A 50 -5.37 1.80 -8.27
C GLY A 50 -6.29 1.80 -9.48
N ALA A 51 -7.28 2.71 -9.52
CA ALA A 51 -8.18 2.85 -10.66
C ALA A 51 -7.45 3.25 -11.95
N ALA A 52 -6.56 4.24 -11.87
CA ALA A 52 -5.74 4.66 -13.01
C ALA A 52 -4.84 3.52 -13.53
N GLY A 53 -4.24 2.75 -12.61
CA GLY A 53 -3.44 1.58 -12.96
C GLY A 53 -4.24 0.50 -13.67
N LEU A 54 -5.47 0.21 -13.21
CA LEU A 54 -6.36 -0.75 -13.87
C LEU A 54 -6.76 -0.29 -15.27
N ILE A 55 -7.07 1.01 -15.45
CA ILE A 55 -7.37 1.59 -16.76
C ILE A 55 -6.16 1.45 -17.68
N ALA A 56 -4.97 1.85 -17.21
CA ALA A 56 -3.73 1.75 -17.99
C ALA A 56 -3.43 0.30 -18.39
N TYR A 57 -3.57 -0.66 -17.46
CA TYR A 57 -3.38 -2.07 -17.73
C TYR A 57 -4.37 -2.59 -18.78
N GLY A 58 -5.65 -2.21 -18.66
CA GLY A 58 -6.68 -2.56 -19.65
C GLY A 58 -6.36 -2.03 -21.05
N VAL A 59 -5.88 -0.79 -21.16
CA VAL A 59 -5.44 -0.19 -22.43
C VAL A 59 -4.25 -0.92 -23.02
N ILE A 60 -3.24 -1.28 -22.20
CA ILE A 60 -2.06 -2.02 -22.65
C ILE A 60 -2.45 -3.42 -23.12
N LEU A 61 -3.26 -4.14 -22.36
CA LEU A 61 -3.71 -5.49 -22.70
C LEU A 61 -4.55 -5.50 -23.99
N GLY A 62 -5.38 -4.48 -24.20
CA GLY A 62 -6.14 -4.29 -25.43
C GLY A 62 -5.27 -3.97 -26.66
N ARG A 63 -4.05 -3.45 -26.47
CA ARG A 63 -3.08 -3.17 -27.55
C ARG A 63 -2.17 -4.34 -27.89
N GLN A 64 -2.06 -5.35 -27.01
CA GLN A 64 -1.28 -6.56 -27.25
C GLN A 64 -2.06 -7.65 -28.01
N LYS A 65 -3.36 -7.42 -28.26
CA LYS A 65 -4.19 -8.22 -29.17
C LYS A 65 -4.24 -7.56 -30.54
#